data_AF-A0A7Y0N076-F1
#
_entry.id   AF-A0A7Y0N076-F1
#
_cell.length_a   1.000
_cell.length_b   1.000
_cell.length_c   1.000
_cell.angle_alpha   90.00
_cell.angle_beta   90.00
_cell.angle_gamma   90.00
#
_symmetry.space_group_name_H-M   'P 1'
#
loop_
_entity.id
_entity.type
_entity.pdbx_description
1 polymer ?
#
loop_
_entity_poly.entity_id
_entity_poly.type
_entity_poly.pdbx_seq_one_letter_code
_entity_poly.pdbx_strand_id
1 'polypeptide(L)' 'MRKRLLYNSPEALLDELITGKRTIQNTYILRYRALNVYDDYEQFQIIDEAIKMYQASNKIKLIDF' A
#
# COMPACT_ATOMS: atom_id res chain seq x y z
N MET A 1 -17.04 -11.67 11.03
CA MET A 1 -15.94 -10.68 11.14
C MET A 1 -16.00 -9.78 9.90
N ARG A 2 -16.06 -8.45 10.02
CA ARG A 2 -16.30 -7.58 8.86
C ARG A 2 -15.02 -7.48 8.00
N LYS A 3 -14.91 -8.27 6.94
CA LYS A 3 -13.87 -8.09 5.90
C LYS A 3 -14.27 -6.93 5.00
N ARG A 4 -13.44 -5.88 4.92
CA ARG A 4 -13.34 -5.07 3.70
C ARG A 4 -12.01 -4.35 3.59
N LEU A 5 -11.10 -4.98 2.86
CA LEU A 5 -9.97 -4.39 2.14
C LEU A 5 -10.12 -4.88 0.70
N LEU A 6 -10.09 -3.98 -0.27
CA LEU A 6 -10.51 -4.25 -1.65
C LEU A 6 -9.69 -3.40 -2.63
N TYR A 7 -8.36 -3.48 -2.54
CA TYR A 7 -7.56 -3.10 -3.69
C TYR A 7 -7.55 -4.28 -4.65
N ASN A 8 -7.82 -4.01 -5.92
CA ASN A 8 -7.78 -5.03 -6.98
C ASN A 8 -6.35 -5.29 -7.47
N SER A 9 -5.44 -4.32 -7.27
CA SER A 9 -4.04 -4.44 -7.63
C SER A 9 -3.17 -3.46 -6.83
N PRO A 10 -1.84 -3.70 -6.74
CA PRO A 10 -0.90 -2.78 -6.11
C PRO A 10 -0.90 -1.39 -6.75
N GLU A 11 -1.08 -1.31 -8.06
CA GLU A 11 -1.06 -0.06 -8.83
C GLU A 11 -2.20 0.88 -8.44
N ALA A 12 -3.39 0.35 -8.14
CA ALA A 12 -4.52 1.16 -7.69
C ALA A 12 -4.20 1.90 -6.38
N LEU A 13 -3.53 1.23 -5.45
CA LEU A 13 -3.08 1.83 -4.20
C LEU A 13 -1.85 2.73 -4.39
N LEU A 14 -0.96 2.39 -5.31
CA LEU A 14 0.18 3.22 -5.68
C LEU A 14 -0.26 4.58 -6.23
N ASP A 15 -1.29 4.63 -7.09
CA ASP A 15 -1.85 5.89 -7.60
C ASP A 15 -2.34 6.78 -6.45
N GLU A 16 -3.04 6.21 -5.47
CA GLU A 16 -3.47 6.96 -4.28
C GLU A 16 -2.29 7.52 -3.46
N LEU A 17 -1.18 6.77 -3.38
CA LEU A 17 0.04 7.21 -2.68
C LEU A 17 0.78 8.32 -3.44
N ILE A 18 0.91 8.20 -4.77
CA ILE A 18 1.59 9.19 -5.61
C ILE A 18 0.78 10.49 -5.68
N THR A 19 -0.55 10.39 -5.78
CA THR A 19 -1.44 11.56 -5.85
C THR A 19 -1.72 12.19 -4.48
N GLY A 20 -1.25 11.57 -3.39
CA GLY A 20 -1.44 12.07 -2.03
C GLY A 20 -2.86 11.88 -1.47
N LYS A 21 -3.76 11.20 -2.20
CA LYS A 21 -5.09 10.79 -1.71
C LYS A 21 -4.98 9.88 -0.48
N ARG A 22 -3.87 9.13 -0.39
CA ARG A 22 -3.53 8.30 0.77
C ARG A 22 -2.11 8.57 1.23
N THR A 23 -1.92 8.60 2.55
CA THR A 23 -0.59 8.74 3.15
C THR A 23 0.09 7.39 3.32
N ILE A 24 1.42 7.38 3.32
CA ILE A 24 2.21 6.17 3.57
C ILE A 24 1.96 5.60 4.98
N GLN A 25 1.78 6.46 5.99
CA GLN A 25 1.46 6.06 7.37
C GLN A 25 0.13 5.31 7.44
N ASN A 26 -0.92 5.83 6.80
CA ASN A 26 -2.22 5.14 6.72
C ASN A 26 -2.08 3.78 6.04
N THR A 27 -1.24 3.68 5.02
CA THR A 27 -1.03 2.44 4.27
C THR A 27 -0.34 1.36 5.10
N TYR A 28 0.63 1.70 5.95
CA TYR A 28 1.20 0.76 6.92
C TYR A 28 0.17 0.24 7.93
N ILE A 29 -0.74 1.10 8.39
CA ILE A 29 -1.84 0.69 9.30
C ILE A 29 -2.77 -0.30 8.58
N LEU A 30 -3.10 -0.05 7.30
CA LEU A 30 -3.89 -0.99 6.49
C LEU A 30 -3.19 -2.34 6.35
N ARG A 31 -1.88 -2.36 6.05
CA ARG A 31 -1.09 -3.58 5.96
C ARG A 31 -1.14 -4.39 7.26
N TYR A 32 -0.95 -3.72 8.40
CA TYR A 32 -1.02 -4.36 9.71
C TYR A 32 -2.40 -4.98 9.97
N ARG A 33 -3.47 -4.24 9.69
CA ARG A 33 -4.84 -4.70 9.91
C ARG A 33 -5.21 -5.87 8.98
N ALA A 34 -4.77 -5.85 7.73
CA ALA A 34 -5.00 -6.93 6.77
C ALA A 34 -4.59 -8.29 7.34
N LEU A 35 -3.37 -8.38 7.87
CA LEU A 35 -2.83 -9.62 8.43
C LEU A 35 -3.37 -9.91 9.84
N ASN A 36 -3.31 -8.93 10.75
CA ASN A 36 -3.49 -9.20 12.19
C ASN A 36 -4.94 -9.07 12.67
N VAL A 37 -5.79 -8.37 11.92
CA VAL A 37 -7.18 -8.11 12.31
C VAL A 37 -8.15 -8.82 11.38
N TYR A 38 -7.84 -8.95 10.10
CA TYR A 38 -8.77 -9.50 9.11
C TYR A 38 -8.39 -10.87 8.56
N ASP A 39 -7.17 -11.35 8.84
CA ASP A 39 -6.62 -12.58 8.27
C ASP A 39 -6.83 -12.61 6.74
N ASP A 40 -6.44 -11.49 6.11
CA ASP A 40 -6.62 -11.21 4.69
C ASP A 40 -5.24 -11.09 4.03
N TYR A 41 -4.66 -12.25 3.74
CA TYR A 41 -3.31 -12.36 3.20
C TYR A 41 -3.19 -11.78 1.79
N GLU A 42 -4.23 -11.92 0.98
CA GLU A 42 -4.28 -11.35 -0.38
C GLU A 42 -4.19 -9.82 -0.32
N GLN A 43 -5.01 -9.18 0.51
CA GLN A 43 -4.95 -7.73 0.69
C GLN A 43 -3.62 -7.28 1.32
N PHE A 44 -3.06 -8.08 2.25
CA PHE A 44 -1.73 -7.83 2.78
C PHE A 44 -0.67 -7.78 1.67
N GLN A 45 -0.66 -8.74 0.74
CA GLN A 45 0.30 -8.78 -0.36
C GLN A 45 0.14 -7.58 -1.29
N ILE A 46 -1.09 -7.24 -1.69
CA ILE A 46 -1.38 -6.09 -2.55
C ILE A 46 -0.86 -4.80 -1.92
N ILE A 47 -1.11 -4.61 -0.62
CA ILE A 47 -0.66 -3.43 0.11
C ILE A 47 0.87 -3.39 0.24
N ASP A 48 1.51 -4.53 0.53
CA ASP A 48 2.96 -4.60 0.68
C ASP A 48 3.70 -4.30 -0.63
N GLU A 49 3.20 -4.79 -1.76
CA GLU A 49 3.76 -4.48 -3.08
C GLU A 49 3.63 -2.99 -3.41
N ALA A 50 2.46 -2.38 -3.18
CA ALA A 50 2.28 -0.95 -3.42
C ALA A 50 3.25 -0.09 -2.60
N ILE A 51 3.55 -0.47 -1.36
CA ILE A 51 4.54 0.20 -0.51
C ILE A 51 5.95 0.08 -1.13
N LYS A 52 6.35 -1.11 -1.59
CA LYS A 52 7.65 -1.33 -2.24
C LYS A 52 7.79 -0.49 -3.51
N MET A 53 6.76 -0.45 -4.36
CA MET A 53 6.74 0.37 -5.57
C MET A 53 6.87 1.86 -5.25
N TYR A 54 6.12 2.35 -4.26
CA TYR A 54 6.20 3.75 -3.83
C TYR A 54 7.60 4.12 -3.32
N GLN A 55 8.22 3.26 -2.51
CA GLN A 55 9.60 3.45 -2.05
C GLN A 55 10.61 3.46 -3.19
N ALA A 56 10.47 2.56 -4.17
CA ALA A 56 11.30 2.54 -5.37
C ALA A 56 11.15 3.82 -6.19
N SER A 57 9.92 4.29 -6.41
CA SER A 57 9.65 5.53 -7.15
C SER A 57 10.28 6.76 -6.49
N ASN A 58 10.31 6.82 -5.15
CA ASN A 58 10.92 7.92 -4.42
C ASN A 58 12.44 7.83 -4.42
N LYS A 59 13.02 6.62 -4.40
CA LYS A 59 14.48 6.45 -4.56
C LYS A 59 14.95 6.93 -5.93
N ILE A 60 14.22 6.62 -7.00
CA ILE A 60 14.56 7.10 -8.35
C ILE A 60 14.59 8.64 -8.38
N LYS A 61 13.56 9.30 -7.82
CA LYS A 61 13.50 10.76 -7.74
C LYS A 61 14.66 11.39 -6.93
N LEU A 62 15.30 10.65 -6.04
CA LEU A 62 16.42 11.13 -5.23
C LEU A 62 17.79 10.96 -5.91
N ILE A 63 17.89 10.12 -6.95
CA ILE A 63 19.14 9.86 -7.68
C ILE A 63 19.37 10.92 -8.78
N ASP A 64 18.31 11.56 -9.27
CA ASP A 64 18.38 12.58 -10.32
C ASP A 64 18.77 14.00 -9.81
N PHE A 65 19.49 14.09 -8.68
CA PHE A 65 19.97 15.35 -8.08
C PHE A 65 21.50 15.42 -7.98
#